data_AF-A0A3M1P4Z9-F1
#
_entry.id   AF-A0A3M1P4Z9-F1
#
_cell.length_a   1.000
_cell.length_b   1.000
_cell.length_c   1.000
_cell.angle_alpha   90.00
_cell.angle_beta   90.00
_cell.angle_gamma   90.00
#
_symmetry.space_group_name_H-M   'P 1'
#
loop_
_entity.id
_entity.type
_entity.pdbx_description
1 polymer ?
#
loop_
_entity_poly.entity_id
_entity_poly.type
_entity_poly.pdbx_seq_one_letter_code
_entity_poly.pdbx_strand_id
1 'polypeptide(L)' 'SFPLTSDGAGGYSIVQGIPRNDFAKEKIRITTEELRKEKEVVSDLL' A
#
# COMPACT_ATOMS: atom_id res chain seq x y z
N SER A 1 0.16 0.96 2.45
CA SER A 1 1.00 0.11 3.33
C SER A 1 1.14 -1.26 2.72
N PHE A 2 2.27 -1.95 2.95
CA PHE A 2 2.59 -3.26 2.35
C PHE A 2 3.27 -4.19 3.37
N PRO A 3 3.21 -5.52 3.20
CA PRO A 3 4.01 -6.44 4.00
C PRO A 3 5.48 -6.34 3.60
N LEU A 4 6.35 -6.04 4.56
CA LEU A 4 7.78 -5.81 4.33
C LEU A 4 8.63 -6.82 5.11
N THR A 5 9.81 -7.10 4.57
CA THR A 5 10.95 -7.66 5.30
C THR A 5 12.07 -6.62 5.32
N SER A 6 12.85 -6.54 6.40
CA SER A 6 13.95 -5.58 6.56
C SER A 6 15.27 -6.29 6.83
N ASP A 7 16.37 -5.69 6.37
CA ASP A 7 17.73 -6.13 6.65
C ASP A 7 18.30 -5.61 8.00
N GLY A 8 17.55 -4.76 8.70
CA GLY A 8 17.99 -4.13 9.95
C GLY A 8 19.02 -3.01 9.79
N ALA A 9 19.41 -2.66 8.56
CA ALA A 9 20.37 -1.60 8.23
C ALA A 9 19.73 -0.44 7.44
N GLY A 10 18.39 -0.36 7.46
CA GLY A 10 17.61 0.65 6.73
C GLY A 10 17.10 0.18 5.36
N GLY A 11 17.52 -1.00 4.89
CA GLY A 11 16.96 -1.65 3.71
C GLY A 11 15.69 -2.43 4.06
N TYR A 12 14.75 -2.42 3.11
CA TYR A 12 13.54 -3.22 3.19
C TYR A 12 13.06 -3.62 1.79
N SER A 13 12.27 -4.69 1.72
CA SER A 13 11.64 -5.16 0.48
C SER A 13 10.22 -5.66 0.75
N ILE A 14 9.37 -5.57 -0.27
CA ILE A 14 8.00 -6.09 -0.20
C ILE A 14 8.03 -7.61 -0.31
N VAL A 15 7.37 -8.28 0.63
CA VAL A 15 7.19 -9.73 0.59
C VAL A 15 6.33 -10.10 -0.62
N GLN A 16 6.90 -10.90 -1.53
CA GLN A 16 6.25 -11.37 -2.75
C GLN A 16 5.52 -12.70 -2.54
N GLY A 17 4.67 -13.08 -3.50
CA GLY A 17 4.05 -14.41 -3.54
C GLY A 17 2.91 -14.62 -2.54
N ILE A 18 2.42 -13.59 -1.85
CA ILE A 18 1.28 -13.70 -0.93
C ILE A 18 -0.03 -13.85 -1.72
N PRO A 19 -0.75 -14.98 -1.62
CA PRO A 19 -2.04 -15.14 -2.27
C PRO A 19 -3.06 -14.16 -1.71
N ARG A 20 -3.91 -13.61 -2.58
CA ARG A 20 -4.98 -12.68 -2.19
C ARG A 20 -6.31 -13.24 -2.63
N ASN A 21 -7.18 -13.52 -1.66
CA ASN A 21 -8.59 -13.81 -1.94
C ASN A 21 -9.34 -12.52 -2.27
N ASP A 22 -10.60 -12.66 -2.70
CA ASP A 22 -11.37 -11.50 -3.17
C ASP A 22 -11.69 -10.50 -2.06
N PHE A 23 -11.88 -10.99 -0.83
CA PHE A 23 -12.01 -10.12 0.35
C PHE A 23 -10.78 -9.22 0.54
N ALA A 24 -9.57 -9.80 0.47
CA ALA A 24 -8.33 -9.04 0.61
C ALA A 24 -8.13 -8.03 -0.53
N LYS A 25 -8.43 -8.43 -1.78
CA LYS A 25 -8.35 -7.52 -2.94
C LYS A 25 -9.29 -6.33 -2.77
N GLU A 26 -10.52 -6.57 -2.34
CA GLU A 26 -11.51 -5.51 -2.17
C GLU A 26 -11.12 -4.53 -1.07
N LYS A 27 -10.63 -5.02 0.08
CA LYS A 27 -10.13 -4.15 1.14
C LYS A 27 -8.95 -3.28 0.70
N ILE A 28 -8.02 -3.85 -0.08
CA ILE A 28 -6.91 -3.09 -0.66
C ILE A 28 -7.44 -2.02 -1.62
N ARG A 29 -8.43 -2.36 -2.46
CA ARG A 29 -9.04 -1.42 -3.40
C ARG A 29 -9.67 -0.23 -2.68
N ILE A 30 -10.51 -0.47 -1.66
CA ILE A 30 -11.19 0.59 -0.89
C ILE A 30 -10.18 1.58 -0.32
N THR A 31 -9.16 1.09 0.37
CA THR A 31 -8.13 1.96 0.99
C THR A 31 -7.25 2.66 -0.04
N THR A 32 -7.03 2.05 -1.21
CA THR A 32 -6.31 2.70 -2.32
C THR A 32 -7.11 3.86 -2.91
N GLU A 33 -8.44 3.73 -3.03
CA GLU A 33 -9.30 4.84 -3.50
C GLU A 33 -9.32 6.01 -2.50
N GLU A 34 -9.31 5.73 -1.20
CA GLU A 34 -9.19 6.77 -0.17
C GLU A 34 -7.87 7.55 -0.31
N LEU A 35 -6.73 6.85 -0.44
CA LEU A 35 -5.43 7.49 -0.65
C LEU A 35 -5.37 8.34 -1.92
N ARG A 36 -6.07 7.93 -2.99
CA ARG A 36 -6.15 8.72 -4.23
C ARG A 36 -6.90 10.03 -4.02
N LYS A 37 -8.01 10.00 -3.28
CA LYS A 37 -8.78 11.19 -2.91
C LYS A 37 -7.96 12.12 -2.02
N GLU A 38 -7.29 11.58 -1.01
CA GLU A 38 -6.40 12.36 -0.14
C GLU A 38 -5.29 13.04 -0.95
N LYS A 39 -4.67 12.32 -1.90
CA LYS A 39 -3.67 12.89 -2.80
C LYS A 39 -4.23 14.04 -3.65
N GLU A 40 -5.44 13.91 -4.17
CA GLU A 40 -6.09 14.97 -4.94
C GLU A 40 -6.32 16.22 -4.10
N VAL A 41 -6.76 16.06 -2.84
CA VAL A 41 -6.99 17.16 -1.89
C VAL A 41 -5.71 17.97 -1.61
N VAL A 42 -4.54 17.32 -1.62
CA VAL A 42 -3.24 17.97 -1.36
C VAL A 42 -2.45 18.25 -2.63
N SER A 43 -3.08 18.22 -3.80
CA SER A 43 -2.39 18.32 -5.09
C SER A 43 -1.58 19.60 -5.27
N ASP A 44 -1.99 20.71 -4.66
CA ASP A 44 -1.26 21.99 -4.70
C ASP A 44 0.04 22.01 -3.86
N LEU A 45 0.34 20.96 -3.09
CA LEU A 45 1.51 20.86 -2.20
C LEU A 45 2.64 19.96 -2.74
N LEU A 46 2.47 19.37 -3.94
CA LEU A 46 3.37 18.38 -4.54
C LEU A 46 3.92 18.89 -5.87
#